data_AF-A0A3M5G199-F1
#
_entry.id   AF-A0A3M5G199-F1
#
_cell.length_a   1.000
_cell.length_b   1.000
_cell.length_c   1.000
_cell.angle_alpha   90.00
_cell.angle_beta   90.00
_cell.angle_gamma   90.00
#
_symmetry.space_group_name_H-M   'P 1'
#
loop_
_entity.id
_entity.type
_entity.pdbx_description
1 polymer ?
#
loop_
_entity_poly.entity_id
_entity_poly.type
_entity_poly.pdbx_seq_one_letter_code
_entity_poly.pdbx_strand_id
1 'polypeptide(L)'
;MIAMLMECKGELIRGTRGSRVLLDESADIELIVNKHLAPELALVVREHYCNSDSFLHQKITHCGCSRQTYYDRLHQAHLSIQGLLWGKAA
;
A
#
# COMPACT_ATOMS: atom_id res chain seq x y z
N MET A 1 14.14 -23.06 -3.25
CA MET A 1 14.35 -21.64 -3.67
C MET A 1 13.51 -21.29 -4.90
N ILE A 2 13.57 -22.07 -6.00
CA ILE A 2 12.71 -21.85 -7.19
C ILE A 2 11.22 -21.89 -6.86
N ALA A 3 10.78 -22.84 -6.01
CA ALA A 3 9.38 -22.91 -5.58
C ALA A 3 8.89 -21.61 -4.91
N MET A 4 9.71 -20.99 -4.06
CA MET A 4 9.40 -19.75 -3.36
C MET A 4 9.35 -18.54 -4.33
N LEU A 5 10.20 -18.55 -5.37
CA LEU A 5 10.16 -17.55 -6.43
C LEU A 5 8.93 -17.70 -7.33
N MET A 6 8.52 -18.94 -7.60
CA MET A 6 7.28 -19.23 -8.34
C MET A 6 6.05 -18.81 -7.53
N GLU A 7 6.04 -19.12 -6.23
CA GLU A 7 4.98 -18.77 -5.28
C GLU A 7 4.83 -17.25 -5.11
N CYS A 8 5.94 -16.52 -5.05
CA CYS A 8 5.94 -15.06 -5.00
C CYS A 8 5.85 -14.38 -6.39
N LYS A 9 5.63 -15.14 -7.48
CA LYS A 9 5.64 -14.62 -8.86
C LYS A 9 6.87 -13.78 -9.22
N GLY A 10 8.01 -14.05 -8.59
CA GLY A 10 9.25 -13.29 -8.74
C GLY A 10 9.37 -12.05 -7.84
N GLU A 11 8.34 -11.66 -7.09
CA GLU A 11 8.38 -10.55 -6.13
C GLU A 11 8.83 -11.02 -4.74
N LEU A 12 10.14 -10.97 -4.48
CA LEU A 12 10.68 -11.16 -3.14
C LEU A 12 10.40 -9.93 -2.27
N ILE A 13 9.37 -9.98 -1.42
CA ILE A 13 9.18 -8.98 -0.37
C ILE A 13 10.35 -9.08 0.61
N ARG A 14 11.02 -7.95 0.79
CA ARG A 14 12.27 -7.83 1.53
C ARG A 14 12.03 -7.96 3.04
N GLY A 15 11.91 -9.20 3.50
CA GLY A 15 12.06 -9.67 4.88
C GLY A 15 13.10 -10.80 4.99
N THR A 16 13.86 -11.04 3.93
CA THR A 16 15.04 -11.91 3.92
C THR A 16 16.20 -11.24 4.68
N ARG A 17 17.04 -12.05 5.33
CA ARG A 17 18.24 -11.65 6.08
C ARG A 17 19.03 -10.58 5.28
N GLY A 18 19.05 -9.33 5.74
CA GLY A 18 19.71 -8.20 5.06
C GLY A 18 18.80 -7.20 4.33
N SER A 19 17.47 -7.29 4.48
CA SER A 19 16.56 -6.22 4.07
C SER A 19 16.90 -4.90 4.78
N ARG A 20 17.06 -3.83 3.98
CA ARG A 20 17.34 -2.45 4.44
C ARG A 20 16.07 -1.61 4.61
N VAL A 21 14.90 -2.19 4.40
CA VAL A 21 13.67 -1.55 4.84
C VAL A 21 13.72 -1.58 6.35
N LEU A 22 13.77 -0.41 7.00
CA LEU A 22 13.64 -0.34 8.44
C LEU A 22 12.29 -0.98 8.76
N LEU A 23 12.30 -2.16 9.39
CA LEU A 23 11.10 -2.93 9.74
C LEU A 23 10.07 -2.05 10.48
N ASP A 24 10.59 -1.03 11.18
CA ASP A 24 9.82 0.00 11.89
C ASP A 24 8.99 0.89 10.95
N GLU A 25 9.58 1.40 9.86
CA GLU A 25 8.87 2.27 8.91
C GLU A 25 7.77 1.52 8.13
N SER A 26 7.97 0.24 7.84
CA SER A 26 6.93 -0.59 7.21
C SER A 26 5.80 -0.93 8.17
N ALA A 27 6.13 -1.24 9.43
CA ALA A 27 5.14 -1.43 10.48
C ALA A 27 4.32 -0.15 10.72
N ASP A 28 4.96 1.01 10.63
CA ASP A 28 4.31 2.31 10.71
C ASP A 28 3.34 2.56 9.56
N ILE A 29 3.74 2.27 8.32
CA ILE A 29 2.84 2.40 7.16
C ILE A 29 1.65 1.45 7.31
N GLU A 30 1.87 0.20 7.70
CA GLU A 30 0.78 -0.76 7.91
C GLU A 30 -0.18 -0.30 9.01
N LEU A 31 0.35 0.20 10.14
CA LEU A 31 -0.44 0.76 11.23
C LEU A 31 -1.25 1.98 10.76
N ILE A 32 -0.62 2.91 10.02
CA ILE A 32 -1.26 4.10 9.49
C ILE A 32 -2.42 3.72 8.56
N VAL A 33 -2.17 2.83 7.60
CA VAL A 33 -3.18 2.40 6.62
C VAL A 33 -4.34 1.68 7.31
N ASN A 34 -4.08 0.87 8.35
CA ASN A 34 -5.11 0.09 9.02
C ASN A 34 -5.88 0.84 10.13
N LYS A 35 -5.29 1.87 10.77
CA LYS A 35 -5.86 2.53 11.96
C LYS A 35 -6.11 4.02 11.82
N HIS A 36 -5.36 4.71 10.97
CA HIS A 36 -5.37 6.18 10.92
C HIS A 36 -5.92 6.74 9.61
N LEU A 37 -5.92 5.96 8.53
CA LEU A 37 -6.56 6.35 7.28
C LEU A 37 -8.08 6.15 7.34
N ALA A 38 -8.81 7.04 6.66
CA ALA A 38 -10.23 6.83 6.43
C ALA A 38 -10.45 5.53 5.63
N PRO A 39 -11.54 4.76 5.89
CA PRO A 39 -11.74 3.43 5.29
C PRO A 39 -11.69 3.43 3.76
N GLU A 40 -12.24 4.47 3.12
CA GLU A 40 -12.25 4.61 1.66
C GLU A 40 -10.84 4.81 1.08
N LEU A 41 -9.96 5.52 1.82
CA LEU A 41 -8.58 5.74 1.42
C LEU A 41 -7.76 4.47 1.63
N ALA A 42 -7.96 3.78 2.76
CA ALA A 42 -7.30 2.52 3.06
C ALA A 42 -7.62 1.44 2.00
N LEU A 43 -8.88 1.37 1.57
CA LEU A 43 -9.30 0.46 0.49
C LEU A 43 -8.55 0.75 -0.81
N VAL A 44 -8.50 2.03 -1.24
CA VAL A 44 -7.81 2.43 -2.46
C VAL A 44 -6.30 2.13 -2.37
N VAL A 45 -5.65 2.40 -1.23
CA VAL A 45 -4.23 2.11 -1.02
C VAL A 45 -3.96 0.60 -1.11
N ARG A 46 -4.75 -0.22 -0.40
CA ARG A 46 -4.59 -1.68 -0.42
C ARG A 46 -4.80 -2.24 -1.82
N GLU A 47 -5.85 -1.81 -2.50
CA GLU A 47 -6.14 -2.27 -3.86
C GLU A 47 -5.07 -1.81 -4.87
N HIS A 48 -4.55 -0.58 -4.69
CA HIS A 48 -3.53 -0.05 -5.58
C HIS A 48 -2.20 -0.81 -5.47
N TYR A 49 -1.72 -0.99 -4.23
CA TYR A 49 -0.37 -1.49 -3.96
C TYR A 49 -0.27 -2.99 -3.69
N CYS A 50 -1.33 -3.62 -3.17
CA CYS A 50 -1.29 -5.05 -2.82
C CYS A 50 -1.85 -5.97 -3.93
N ASN A 51 -2.58 -5.42 -4.90
CA ASN A 51 -3.13 -6.20 -6.01
C ASN A 51 -2.37 -5.89 -7.32
N SER A 52 -1.11 -6.33 -7.43
CA SER A 52 -0.25 -6.01 -8.59
C SER A 52 -0.75 -6.64 -9.90
N ASP A 53 -1.44 -7.78 -9.84
CA ASP A 53 -1.89 -8.54 -11.02
C ASP A 53 -3.12 -7.95 -11.73
N SER A 54 -3.93 -7.14 -11.04
CA SER A 54 -5.19 -6.62 -11.60
C SER A 54 -4.99 -5.38 -12.45
N PHE A 55 -5.78 -5.27 -13.52
CA PHE A 55 -5.79 -4.07 -14.35
C PHE A 55 -6.39 -2.88 -13.58
N LEU A 56 -5.97 -1.66 -13.93
CA LEU A 56 -6.44 -0.44 -13.28
C LEU A 56 -7.99 -0.32 -13.28
N HIS A 57 -8.66 -0.69 -14.37
CA HIS A 57 -10.12 -0.64 -14.43
C HIS A 57 -10.78 -1.60 -13.44
N GLN A 58 -10.20 -2.78 -13.19
CA GLN A 58 -10.70 -3.74 -12.21
C GLN A 58 -10.54 -3.19 -10.79
N LYS A 59 -9.38 -2.57 -10.49
CA LYS A 59 -9.12 -1.90 -9.21
C LYS A 59 -10.10 -0.76 -8.94
N ILE A 60 -10.35 0.08 -9.94
CA ILE A 60 -11.29 1.20 -9.85
C ILE A 60 -12.72 0.70 -9.58
N THR A 61 -13.16 -0.33 -10.32
CA THR A 61 -14.46 -0.97 -10.11
C THR A 61 -14.56 -1.60 -8.72
N HIS A 62 -13.51 -2.26 -8.23
CA HIS A 62 -13.46 -2.83 -6.88
C HIS A 62 -13.61 -1.75 -5.80
N CYS A 63 -12.97 -0.59 -6.00
CA CYS A 63 -13.09 0.56 -5.10
C CYS A 63 -14.44 1.32 -5.24
N GLY A 64 -15.32 0.91 -6.16
CA GLY A 64 -16.65 1.49 -6.33
C GLY A 64 -16.66 2.98 -6.68
N CYS A 65 -15.64 3.49 -7.36
CA CYS A 65 -15.49 4.93 -7.61
C CYS A 65 -15.11 5.25 -9.06
N SER A 66 -15.23 6.52 -9.45
CA SER A 66 -14.77 6.97 -10.76
C SER A 66 -13.25 7.00 -10.82
N ARG A 67 -12.67 7.01 -12.04
CA ARG A 67 -11.22 7.13 -12.22
C ARG A 67 -10.65 8.40 -11.56
N GLN A 68 -11.36 9.52 -11.66
CA GLN A 68 -10.95 10.77 -11.05
C GLN A 68 -10.90 10.65 -9.52
N THR A 69 -12.01 10.19 -8.93
CA THR A 69 -12.13 9.96 -7.49
C THR A 69 -11.10 8.98 -6.97
N TYR A 70 -10.76 7.94 -7.75
CA TYR A 70 -9.73 6.97 -7.39
C TYR A 70 -8.37 7.64 -7.19
N TYR A 71 -7.92 8.46 -8.15
CA TYR A 71 -6.64 9.15 -8.04
C TYR A 71 -6.66 10.28 -7.00
N ASP A 72 -7.79 10.98 -6.85
CA ASP A 72 -7.94 11.99 -5.80
C ASP A 72 -7.81 11.35 -4.42
N ARG A 73 -8.48 10.21 -4.19
CA ARG A 73 -8.36 9.43 -2.96
C ARG A 73 -6.93 8.91 -2.76
N LEU A 74 -6.29 8.41 -3.81
CA LEU A 74 -4.90 7.95 -3.72
C LEU A 74 -3.96 9.11 -3.31
N HIS A 75 -4.15 10.30 -3.88
CA HIS A 75 -3.38 11.50 -3.53
C HIS A 75 -3.63 11.91 -2.07
N GLN A 76 -4.89 11.95 -1.63
CA GLN A 76 -5.23 12.27 -0.23
C GLN A 76 -4.64 11.26 0.75
N ALA A 77 -4.62 9.97 0.38
CA ALA A 77 -3.99 8.93 1.15
C ALA A 77 -2.48 9.17 1.30
N HIS A 78 -1.78 9.55 0.22
CA HIS A 78 -0.35 9.89 0.28
C HIS A 78 -0.06 11.06 1.20
N LEU A 79 -0.82 12.15 1.09
CA LEU A 79 -0.65 13.32 1.97
C LEU A 79 -0.86 12.95 3.44
N SER A 80 -1.88 12.14 3.72
CA SER A 80 -2.20 11.68 5.09
C SER A 80 -1.09 10.80 5.67
N ILE A 81 -0.61 9.82 4.89
CA ILE A 81 0.48 8.93 5.30
C ILE A 81 1.76 9.74 5.54
N GLN A 82 2.11 10.64 4.62
CA GLN A 82 3.29 11.49 4.73
C GLN A 82 3.22 12.39 5.97
N GLY A 83 2.06 13.02 6.22
CA GLY A 83 1.87 13.86 7.41
C GLY A 83 2.02 13.08 8.72
N LEU A 84 1.50 11.86 8.78
CA LEU A 84 1.61 11.00 9.97
C LEU A 84 3.04 10.47 10.19
N LEU A 85 3.76 10.14 9.11
CA LEU A 85 5.16 9.72 9.20
C LEU A 85 6.06 10.87 9.65
N TRP A 86 5.86 12.09 9.12
CA TRP A 86 6.63 13.26 9.57
C TRP A 86 6.28 13.70 10.99
N GLY A 87 5.02 13.56 11.40
CA GLY A 87 4.60 13.83 12.79
C GLY A 87 5.15 12.82 13.81
N LYS A 88 5.51 11.61 13.38
CA LYS A 88 6.24 10.63 14.19
C LYS A 88 7.75 10.89 14.26
N ALA A 89 8.30 11.55 13.24
CA ALA A 89 9.72 11.85 13.15
C ALA A 89 10.15 13.16 13.86
N ALA A 90 9.18 13.90 14.45
CA ALA A 90 9.39 15.19 15.12
C ALA A 90 9.60 15.05 16.63
#